data_AF-A0A0A1UC94-F1
#
_entry.id   AF-A0A0A1UC94-F1
#
_cell.length_a   1.000
_cell.length_b   1.000
_cell.length_c   1.000
_cell.angle_alpha   90.00
_cell.angle_beta   90.00
_cell.angle_gamma   90.00
#
_symmetry.space_group_name_H-M   'P 1'
#
loop_
_entity.id
_entity.type
_entity.pdbx_description
1 polymer ?
#
loop_
_entity_poly.entity_id
_entity_poly.type
_entity_poly.pdbx_seq_one_letter_code
_entity_poly.pdbx_strand_id
1 'polypeptide(L)'
;MSRLSGYHIMIISKYFNTISDYITLECVCKLFNGNMSKFHYNPIPLSKKTIKFFPSLETLHVYNKQNETFGSSLRQLLSKKQKCLINKNAEQTEHIISTDYTFYKIIVWYIVSLNEYKLITNNNTNIQFKNIQFSGDDWNHFNCDNIITIPNIVNSLKKYSFSFSDITSIKIPSSVTSFGDYCFHAVHQLKEIEIPKAVLSLGKNCFSFCTSMTKVVFPKHLLNIGNHCFSFCGKLTTIQIPENRVFLPNGMTSLGKSCFDNCFNLKEIEMPKTLINVGDFCFSQCHSLEKISFHSDLKSIGMLCFHNCSNLSSVIFNTNKLEILSQQCFYMCKKLTNINIPFGVKRLMKECFGACSSLKLITLPESVEILENDCFSGCKLITDVILPKSVSFVGNIFVYFCLIKMFNVNFVLILIFNKHDLLISQKNIIQRNKQF
;
A
#
# COMPACT_ATOMS: atom_id res chain seq x y z
N MET A 1 3.96 20.70 -41.48
CA MET A 1 3.35 20.64 -40.12
C MET A 1 1.85 20.57 -40.27
N SER A 2 1.22 19.45 -39.94
CA SER A 2 -0.25 19.32 -39.93
C SER A 2 -0.84 20.30 -38.91
N ARG A 3 -1.65 21.25 -39.36
CA ARG A 3 -2.28 22.26 -38.49
C ARG A 3 -3.32 21.57 -37.59
N LEU A 4 -3.32 21.88 -36.29
CA LEU A 4 -4.33 21.40 -35.35
C LEU A 4 -5.72 21.85 -35.81
N SER A 5 -6.61 20.88 -36.09
CA SER A 5 -8.01 21.18 -36.45
C SER A 5 -8.88 21.37 -35.21
N GLY A 6 -10.10 21.86 -35.40
CA GLY A 6 -11.08 22.00 -34.33
C GLY A 6 -11.43 20.69 -33.60
N TYR A 7 -11.28 19.52 -34.24
CA TYR A 7 -11.46 18.21 -33.58
C TYR A 7 -10.28 17.86 -32.67
N HIS A 8 -9.05 18.18 -33.09
CA HIS A 8 -7.86 17.97 -32.25
C HIS A 8 -7.97 18.80 -30.97
N ILE A 9 -8.42 20.05 -31.09
CA ILE A 9 -8.65 20.92 -29.93
C ILE A 9 -9.79 20.45 -29.04
N MET A 10 -10.86 19.89 -29.59
CA MET A 10 -11.91 19.27 -28.78
C MET A 10 -11.35 18.12 -27.94
N ILE A 11 -10.44 17.31 -28.48
CA ILE A 11 -9.78 16.21 -27.73
C ILE A 11 -8.86 16.78 -26.65
N ILE A 12 -8.04 17.78 -26.97
CA ILE A 12 -7.09 18.38 -26.05
C ILE A 12 -7.81 19.11 -24.91
N SER A 13 -8.86 19.87 -25.22
CA SER A 13 -9.60 20.67 -24.24
C SER A 13 -10.27 19.82 -23.17
N LYS A 14 -10.51 18.51 -23.39
CA LYS A 14 -10.98 17.57 -22.35
C LYS A 14 -10.12 17.55 -21.09
N TYR A 15 -8.85 17.93 -21.20
CA TYR A 15 -7.88 17.97 -20.10
C TYR A 15 -7.77 19.33 -19.42
N PHE A 16 -8.59 20.31 -19.82
CA PHE A 16 -8.68 21.60 -19.15
C PHE A 16 -9.35 21.47 -17.79
N ASN A 17 -8.95 22.31 -16.85
CA ASN A 17 -9.37 22.21 -15.45
C ASN A 17 -10.51 23.15 -15.12
N THR A 18 -10.61 24.28 -15.82
CA THR A 18 -11.55 25.36 -15.50
C THR A 18 -12.29 25.85 -16.72
N ILE A 19 -13.46 26.47 -16.51
CA ILE A 19 -14.20 27.13 -17.58
C ILE A 19 -13.39 28.25 -18.25
N SER A 20 -12.49 28.90 -17.49
CA SER A 20 -11.63 29.96 -18.01
C SER A 20 -10.74 29.44 -19.12
N ASP A 21 -10.21 28.22 -19.00
CA ASP A 21 -9.34 27.62 -20.01
C ASP A 21 -10.07 27.48 -21.36
N TYR A 22 -11.35 27.09 -21.33
CA TYR A 22 -12.19 26.97 -22.52
C TYR A 22 -12.51 28.33 -23.13
N ILE A 23 -12.87 29.32 -22.30
CA ILE A 23 -13.15 30.68 -22.77
C ILE A 23 -11.89 31.27 -23.41
N THR A 24 -10.73 31.17 -22.74
CA THR A 24 -9.45 31.66 -23.26
C THR A 24 -9.11 30.99 -24.59
N LEU A 25 -9.29 29.68 -24.71
CA LEU A 25 -9.04 28.95 -25.96
C LEU A 25 -9.85 29.53 -27.14
N GLU A 26 -11.14 29.78 -26.94
CA GLU A 26 -12.01 30.34 -27.99
C GLU A 26 -11.70 31.81 -28.29
N CYS A 27 -11.31 32.59 -27.28
CA CYS A 27 -10.95 34.00 -27.44
C CYS A 27 -9.59 34.19 -28.15
N VAL A 28 -8.62 33.29 -27.93
CA VAL A 28 -7.26 33.42 -28.45
C VAL A 28 -7.18 33.07 -29.94
N CYS A 29 -8.00 32.12 -30.42
CA CYS A 29 -7.94 31.69 -31.82
C CYS A 29 -9.33 31.47 -32.41
N LYS A 30 -9.67 32.28 -33.44
CA LYS A 30 -10.94 32.16 -34.18
C LYS A 30 -11.18 30.77 -34.79
N LEU A 31 -10.12 30.03 -35.10
CA LEU A 31 -10.19 28.65 -35.60
C LEU A 31 -10.87 27.70 -34.61
N PHE A 32 -10.79 28.00 -33.31
CA PHE A 32 -11.34 27.19 -32.23
C PHE A 32 -12.67 27.72 -31.70
N ASN A 33 -13.22 28.78 -32.31
CA ASN A 33 -14.54 29.28 -31.96
C ASN A 33 -15.60 28.17 -32.11
N GLY A 34 -16.54 28.10 -31.16
CA GLY A 34 -17.52 27.02 -31.09
C GLY A 34 -16.90 25.66 -30.76
N ASN A 35 -15.84 25.62 -29.96
CA ASN A 35 -15.30 24.38 -29.42
C ASN A 35 -16.22 23.80 -28.35
N MET A 36 -16.73 24.63 -27.43
CA MET A 36 -17.62 24.22 -26.35
C MET A 36 -18.97 23.69 -26.87
N SER A 37 -19.47 24.18 -28.01
CA SER A 37 -20.71 23.67 -28.62
C SER A 37 -20.57 22.26 -29.22
N LYS A 38 -19.35 21.74 -29.38
CA LYS A 38 -19.10 20.37 -29.87
C LYS A 38 -19.19 19.31 -28.77
N PHE A 39 -19.28 19.73 -27.52
CA PHE A 39 -19.40 18.82 -26.38
C PHE A 39 -20.86 18.46 -26.11
N HIS A 40 -21.18 17.17 -26.21
CA HIS A 40 -22.47 16.61 -25.82
C HIS A 40 -22.51 16.15 -24.34
N TYR A 41 -21.43 16.40 -23.60
CA TYR A 41 -21.29 16.14 -22.18
C TYR A 41 -20.44 17.23 -21.53
N ASN A 42 -20.61 17.49 -20.23
CA ASN A 42 -19.78 18.46 -19.55
C ASN A 42 -18.42 17.85 -19.20
N PRO A 43 -17.30 18.37 -19.74
CA PRO A 43 -15.96 17.84 -19.46
C PRO A 43 -15.43 18.23 -18.07
N ILE A 44 -16.02 19.28 -17.48
CA ILE A 44 -15.72 19.80 -16.15
C ILE A 44 -17.03 19.99 -15.36
N PRO A 45 -16.98 20.14 -14.03
CA PRO A 45 -18.14 20.58 -13.26
C PRO A 45 -18.67 21.94 -13.73
N LEU A 46 -19.99 22.04 -13.91
CA LEU A 46 -20.66 23.27 -14.35
C LEU A 46 -21.56 23.84 -13.25
N SER A 47 -21.89 25.12 -13.38
CA SER A 47 -22.83 25.87 -12.54
C SER A 47 -23.97 26.40 -13.41
N LYS A 48 -25.06 26.89 -12.80
CA LYS A 48 -26.16 27.54 -13.53
C LYS A 48 -25.71 28.70 -14.44
N LYS A 49 -24.58 29.35 -14.11
CA LYS A 49 -24.00 30.41 -14.94
C LYS A 49 -23.20 29.85 -16.12
N THR A 50 -22.45 28.78 -15.90
CA THR A 50 -21.49 28.26 -16.89
C THR A 50 -22.06 27.21 -17.82
N ILE A 51 -23.20 26.60 -17.49
CA ILE A 51 -23.86 25.61 -18.38
C ILE A 51 -24.21 26.18 -19.75
N LYS A 52 -24.50 27.49 -19.83
CA LYS A 52 -24.86 28.20 -21.07
C LYS A 52 -23.74 28.18 -22.12
N PHE A 53 -22.48 27.99 -21.71
CA PHE A 53 -21.36 27.88 -22.63
C PHE A 53 -21.33 26.55 -23.39
N PHE A 54 -22.04 25.52 -22.90
CA PHE A 54 -22.14 24.20 -23.50
C PHE A 54 -23.60 23.96 -23.96
N PRO A 55 -24.01 24.52 -25.10
CA PRO A 55 -25.41 24.49 -25.53
C PRO A 55 -25.93 23.11 -25.94
N SER A 56 -25.04 22.18 -26.30
CA SER A 56 -25.39 20.87 -26.88
C SER A 56 -25.37 19.72 -25.87
N LEU A 57 -25.46 20.01 -24.57
CA LEU A 57 -25.33 18.99 -23.53
C LEU A 57 -26.51 18.01 -23.52
N GLU A 58 -26.22 16.75 -23.81
CA GLU A 58 -27.17 15.63 -23.70
C GLU A 58 -26.87 14.76 -22.48
N THR A 59 -25.59 14.63 -22.11
CA THR A 59 -25.12 13.82 -20.98
C THR A 59 -24.55 14.69 -19.86
N LEU A 60 -25.15 14.61 -18.67
CA LEU A 60 -24.61 15.27 -17.48
C LEU A 60 -23.67 14.34 -16.71
N HIS A 61 -22.39 14.68 -16.66
CA HIS A 61 -21.40 14.09 -15.76
C HIS A 61 -21.43 14.80 -14.41
N VAL A 62 -21.74 14.05 -13.36
CA VAL A 62 -21.73 14.53 -11.97
C VAL A 62 -20.50 13.95 -11.27
N TYR A 63 -19.48 14.78 -11.07
CA TYR A 63 -18.17 14.36 -10.59
C TYR A 63 -18.10 14.27 -9.06
N ASN A 64 -18.85 15.10 -8.34
CA ASN A 64 -18.92 15.09 -6.88
C ASN A 64 -20.35 15.40 -6.36
N LYS A 65 -20.60 15.12 -5.07
CA LYS A 65 -21.93 15.32 -4.43
C LYS A 65 -22.38 16.77 -4.37
N GLN A 66 -21.47 17.73 -4.48
CA GLN A 66 -21.73 19.17 -4.39
C GLN A 66 -22.00 19.81 -5.76
N ASN A 67 -21.76 19.07 -6.86
CA ASN A 67 -21.99 19.59 -8.20
C ASN A 67 -23.45 19.93 -8.41
N GLU A 68 -23.68 21.02 -9.13
CA GLU A 68 -25.00 21.39 -9.57
C GLU A 68 -25.57 20.28 -10.46
N THR A 69 -26.83 19.95 -10.22
CA THR A 69 -27.56 18.88 -10.91
C THR A 69 -28.70 19.46 -11.73
N PHE A 70 -28.84 20.79 -11.73
CA PHE A 70 -29.70 21.56 -12.62
C PHE A 70 -31.17 21.15 -12.56
N GLY A 71 -31.64 20.84 -11.34
CA GLY A 71 -33.02 20.40 -11.12
C GLY A 71 -33.30 18.95 -11.52
N SER A 72 -32.30 18.20 -12.00
CA SER A 72 -32.50 16.80 -12.39
C SER A 72 -33.03 15.94 -11.23
N SER A 73 -33.72 14.85 -11.60
CA SER A 73 -34.34 13.88 -10.69
C SER A 73 -33.38 13.34 -9.62
N LEU A 74 -32.06 13.36 -9.88
CA LEU A 74 -31.03 12.96 -8.92
C LEU A 74 -31.08 13.78 -7.62
N ARG A 75 -31.24 15.11 -7.67
CA ARG A 75 -31.24 15.96 -6.46
C ARG A 75 -32.51 15.78 -5.63
N GLN A 76 -33.65 15.60 -6.30
CA GLN A 76 -34.92 15.31 -5.63
C GLN A 76 -34.91 13.94 -4.92
N LEU A 77 -34.22 12.96 -5.49
CA LEU A 77 -34.05 11.64 -4.87
C LEU A 77 -33.06 11.68 -3.69
N LEU A 78 -31.98 12.45 -3.81
CA LEU A 78 -31.01 12.66 -2.72
C LEU A 78 -31.63 13.45 -1.55
N SER A 79 -32.49 14.45 -1.82
CA SER A 79 -33.13 15.26 -0.77
C SER A 79 -34.22 14.52 0.01
N LYS A 80 -34.93 13.56 -0.60
CA LYS A 80 -35.86 12.64 0.11
C LYS A 80 -35.16 11.85 1.23
N LYS A 81 -33.89 11.47 1.04
CA LYS A 81 -33.07 10.79 2.06
C LYS A 81 -32.74 11.70 3.25
N GLN A 82 -32.45 12.98 3.00
CA GLN A 82 -32.21 13.95 4.08
C GLN A 82 -33.45 14.11 4.97
N LYS A 83 -34.66 14.17 4.39
CA LYS A 83 -35.91 14.25 5.17
C LYS A 83 -36.20 12.97 5.97
N CYS A 84 -35.94 11.78 5.43
CA CYS A 84 -36.13 10.52 6.17
C CYS A 84 -35.10 10.31 7.31
N LEU A 85 -33.90 10.89 7.22
CA LEU A 85 -32.90 10.85 8.30
C LEU A 85 -33.07 11.98 9.33
N ILE A 86 -33.66 13.11 8.95
CA ILE A 86 -33.78 14.33 9.78
C ILE A 86 -35.14 14.44 10.48
N ASN A 87 -36.14 13.61 10.15
CA ASN A 87 -37.42 13.61 10.87
C ASN A 87 -37.35 12.92 12.26
N LYS A 88 -36.68 13.59 13.20
CA LYS A 88 -37.33 14.15 14.39
C LYS A 88 -37.17 15.67 14.33
N ASN A 89 -38.19 16.33 13.80
CA ASN A 89 -38.49 17.77 13.92
C ASN A 89 -37.59 18.74 13.14
N ALA A 90 -37.99 19.08 11.90
CA ALA A 90 -38.05 20.47 11.41
C ALA A 90 -38.66 20.50 10.01
N GLU A 91 -39.90 20.99 9.91
CA GLU A 91 -40.48 21.44 8.64
C GLU A 91 -39.85 22.79 8.28
N GLN A 92 -38.91 22.78 7.34
CA GLN A 92 -38.59 23.95 6.54
C GLN A 92 -38.71 23.60 5.06
N THR A 93 -39.76 24.16 4.45
CA THR A 93 -40.04 24.16 3.02
C THR A 93 -39.06 25.10 2.31
N GLU A 94 -37.96 24.54 1.78
CA GLU A 94 -37.19 25.24 0.74
C GLU A 94 -37.99 25.20 -0.58
N HIS A 95 -38.36 26.39 -1.08
CA HIS A 95 -38.90 26.59 -2.41
C HIS A 95 -37.87 26.13 -3.46
N ILE A 96 -38.15 24.98 -4.11
CA ILE A 96 -37.36 24.47 -5.23
C ILE A 96 -37.76 25.27 -6.47
N ILE A 97 -36.95 26.28 -6.82
CA ILE A 97 -37.08 26.99 -8.10
C ILE A 97 -36.66 26.03 -9.22
N SER A 98 -37.65 25.55 -9.97
CA SER A 98 -37.53 24.71 -11.16
C SER A 98 -36.87 25.48 -12.31
N THR A 99 -35.69 25.03 -12.71
CA THR A 99 -35.12 25.35 -14.03
C THR A 99 -34.75 24.01 -14.63
N ASP A 100 -35.68 23.43 -15.39
CA ASP A 100 -35.68 22.00 -15.72
C ASP A 100 -34.82 21.72 -16.95
N TYR A 101 -33.51 21.59 -16.72
CA TYR A 101 -32.65 20.94 -17.70
C TYR A 101 -32.99 19.44 -17.69
N THR A 102 -33.44 18.92 -18.84
CA THR A 102 -33.61 17.49 -19.06
C THR A 102 -32.38 16.97 -19.79
N PHE A 103 -31.76 15.93 -19.23
CA PHE A 103 -30.61 15.27 -19.83
C PHE A 103 -31.03 13.88 -20.30
N TYR A 104 -30.60 13.52 -21.51
CA TYR A 104 -30.79 12.17 -22.04
C TYR A 104 -30.15 11.13 -21.13
N LYS A 105 -28.98 11.46 -20.56
CA LYS A 105 -28.25 10.56 -19.66
C LYS A 105 -27.56 11.33 -18.54
N ILE A 106 -27.54 10.75 -17.34
CA ILE A 106 -26.77 11.28 -16.21
C ILE A 106 -25.75 10.23 -15.78
N ILE A 107 -24.47 10.60 -15.73
CA ILE A 107 -23.38 9.71 -15.31
C ILE A 107 -22.82 10.22 -13.98
N VAL A 108 -22.96 9.42 -12.93
CA VAL A 108 -22.48 9.71 -11.58
C VAL A 108 -21.13 9.04 -11.36
N TRP A 109 -20.09 9.85 -11.13
CA TRP A 109 -18.71 9.39 -10.96
C TRP A 109 -18.26 9.29 -9.51
N TYR A 110 -18.88 10.02 -8.59
CA TYR A 110 -18.54 9.89 -7.17
C TYR A 110 -19.04 8.57 -6.58
N ILE A 111 -18.49 8.18 -5.44
CA ILE A 111 -18.85 6.95 -4.74
C ILE A 111 -20.26 7.05 -4.17
N VAL A 112 -21.10 6.06 -4.48
CA VAL A 112 -22.48 5.92 -4.00
C VAL A 112 -22.62 4.61 -3.25
N SER A 113 -23.27 4.59 -2.08
CA SER A 113 -23.50 3.33 -1.37
C SER A 113 -24.51 2.45 -2.10
N LEU A 114 -24.44 1.13 -1.94
CA LEU A 114 -25.38 0.21 -2.56
C LEU A 114 -26.84 0.51 -2.20
N ASN A 115 -27.11 0.88 -0.94
CA ASN A 115 -28.42 1.35 -0.51
C ASN A 115 -28.88 2.63 -1.23
N GLU A 116 -28.00 3.62 -1.43
CA GLU A 116 -28.32 4.82 -2.22
C GLU A 116 -28.63 4.46 -3.68
N TYR A 117 -27.83 3.58 -4.28
CA TYR A 117 -28.05 3.09 -5.64
C TYR A 117 -29.43 2.44 -5.80
N LYS A 118 -29.81 1.52 -4.91
CA LYS A 118 -31.11 0.82 -4.97
C LYS A 118 -32.29 1.80 -4.91
N LEU A 119 -32.23 2.80 -4.03
CA LEU A 119 -33.28 3.82 -3.90
C LEU A 119 -33.43 4.67 -5.16
N ILE A 120 -32.33 4.98 -5.84
CA ILE A 120 -32.33 5.83 -7.03
C ILE A 120 -32.77 5.05 -8.27
N THR A 121 -32.29 3.82 -8.44
CA THR A 121 -32.52 3.01 -9.64
C THR A 121 -33.90 2.37 -9.70
N ASN A 122 -34.58 2.17 -8.58
CA ASN A 122 -35.99 1.73 -8.57
C ASN A 122 -36.94 2.72 -9.28
N ASN A 123 -36.50 3.96 -9.57
CA ASN A 123 -37.36 5.02 -10.08
C ASN A 123 -36.88 5.68 -11.40
N ASN A 124 -35.68 5.38 -11.92
CA ASN A 124 -35.14 6.09 -13.10
C ASN A 124 -34.18 5.23 -13.94
N THR A 125 -34.37 5.23 -15.27
CA THR A 125 -33.57 4.45 -16.23
C THR A 125 -32.44 5.24 -16.92
N ASN A 126 -32.43 6.57 -16.82
CA ASN A 126 -31.42 7.42 -17.49
C ASN A 126 -30.17 7.74 -16.64
N ILE A 127 -30.07 7.20 -15.42
CA ILE A 127 -28.94 7.45 -14.50
C ILE A 127 -28.01 6.24 -14.46
N GLN A 128 -26.73 6.46 -14.75
CA GLN A 128 -25.68 5.46 -14.67
C GLN A 128 -24.68 5.80 -13.55
N PHE A 129 -24.44 4.85 -12.66
CA PHE A 129 -23.43 4.95 -11.62
C PHE A 129 -22.14 4.25 -12.04
N LYS A 130 -20.99 4.89 -11.81
CA LYS A 130 -19.68 4.31 -12.13
C LYS A 130 -18.99 3.68 -10.92
N ASN A 131 -19.34 4.09 -9.71
CA ASN A 131 -18.66 3.70 -8.47
C ASN A 131 -19.67 3.37 -7.36
N ILE A 132 -20.17 2.14 -7.36
CA ILE A 132 -21.08 1.64 -6.32
C ILE A 132 -20.26 0.95 -5.23
N GLN A 133 -20.48 1.32 -3.97
CA GLN A 133 -19.73 0.81 -2.84
C GLN A 133 -20.62 -0.02 -1.90
N PHE A 134 -20.17 -1.22 -1.57
CA PHE A 134 -20.78 -2.07 -0.55
C PHE A 134 -20.29 -1.65 0.85
N SER A 135 -21.17 -1.68 1.84
CA SER A 135 -20.91 -1.26 3.21
C SER A 135 -21.47 -2.26 4.23
N GLY A 136 -21.01 -2.19 5.48
CA GLY A 136 -21.49 -3.05 6.57
C GLY A 136 -22.99 -2.88 6.87
N ASP A 137 -23.61 -1.77 6.51
CA ASP A 137 -25.06 -1.61 6.65
C ASP A 137 -25.84 -2.47 5.64
N ASP A 138 -25.19 -2.89 4.54
CA ASP A 138 -25.79 -3.79 3.54
C ASP A 138 -25.85 -5.25 4.03
N TRP A 139 -25.18 -5.56 5.14
CA TRP A 139 -24.97 -6.92 5.66
C TRP A 139 -26.28 -7.63 6.03
N ASN A 140 -27.23 -6.91 6.62
CA ASN A 140 -28.54 -7.45 7.04
C ASN A 140 -29.41 -7.95 5.88
N HIS A 141 -29.06 -7.64 4.63
CA HIS A 141 -29.89 -7.96 3.46
C HIS A 141 -29.29 -9.05 2.55
N PHE A 142 -28.00 -9.38 2.71
CA PHE A 142 -27.27 -10.30 1.81
C PHE A 142 -26.63 -11.49 2.54
N ASN A 143 -26.94 -11.69 3.82
CA ASN A 143 -26.48 -12.84 4.59
C ASN A 143 -27.55 -13.94 4.60
N CYS A 144 -27.27 -15.06 3.95
CA CYS A 144 -28.01 -16.33 4.12
C CYS A 144 -26.99 -17.40 4.50
N ASP A 145 -27.19 -18.08 5.63
CA ASP A 145 -26.34 -19.18 6.09
C ASP A 145 -24.82 -18.87 6.15
N ASN A 146 -24.44 -17.64 6.54
CA ASN A 146 -23.05 -17.16 6.60
C ASN A 146 -22.32 -17.11 5.24
N ILE A 147 -23.06 -17.16 4.13
CA ILE A 147 -22.56 -17.00 2.76
C ILE A 147 -23.11 -15.69 2.20
N ILE A 148 -22.21 -14.74 1.93
CA ILE A 148 -22.59 -13.43 1.36
C ILE A 148 -22.32 -13.43 -0.15
N THR A 149 -23.34 -13.07 -0.93
CA THR A 149 -23.21 -12.83 -2.38
C THR A 149 -23.31 -11.34 -2.66
N ILE A 150 -22.17 -10.72 -2.99
CA ILE A 150 -22.12 -9.30 -3.35
C ILE A 150 -22.58 -9.14 -4.82
N PRO A 151 -23.53 -8.23 -5.14
CA PRO A 151 -23.99 -8.03 -6.51
C PRO A 151 -22.87 -7.56 -7.46
N ASN A 152 -22.89 -8.02 -8.72
CA ASN A 152 -21.92 -7.65 -9.78
C ASN A 152 -21.89 -6.16 -10.17
N ILE A 153 -22.82 -5.35 -9.64
CA ILE A 153 -22.81 -3.90 -9.80
C ILE A 153 -21.84 -3.20 -8.84
N VAL A 154 -21.39 -3.87 -7.78
CA VAL A 154 -20.51 -3.28 -6.76
C VAL A 154 -19.08 -3.14 -7.30
N ASN A 155 -18.50 -1.95 -7.15
CA ASN A 155 -17.16 -1.61 -7.61
C ASN A 155 -16.13 -1.54 -6.48
N SER A 156 -16.55 -1.30 -5.23
CA SER A 156 -15.61 -1.24 -4.11
C SER A 156 -16.26 -1.72 -2.80
N LEU A 157 -15.42 -2.19 -1.88
CA LEU A 157 -15.84 -2.55 -0.53
C LEU A 157 -15.40 -1.44 0.43
N LYS A 158 -16.34 -0.89 1.20
CA LYS A 158 -16.09 0.19 2.15
C LYS A 158 -15.20 -0.28 3.30
N LYS A 159 -14.61 0.70 3.98
CA LYS A 159 -14.01 0.53 5.31
C LYS A 159 -14.94 -0.26 6.24
N TYR A 160 -14.39 -1.24 6.96
CA TYR A 160 -15.11 -2.08 7.94
C TYR A 160 -16.28 -2.93 7.41
N SER A 161 -16.46 -3.11 6.09
CA SER A 161 -17.67 -3.76 5.54
C SER A 161 -17.97 -5.17 6.06
N PHE A 162 -16.94 -5.93 6.43
CA PHE A 162 -17.00 -7.29 6.98
C PHE A 162 -16.22 -7.40 8.29
N SER A 163 -15.89 -6.29 8.95
CA SER A 163 -15.10 -6.31 10.18
C SER A 163 -15.87 -7.04 11.29
N PHE A 164 -15.17 -7.89 12.05
CA PHE A 164 -15.74 -8.73 13.11
C PHE A 164 -16.88 -9.66 12.66
N SER A 165 -16.97 -9.95 11.37
CA SER A 165 -17.98 -10.87 10.86
C SER A 165 -17.63 -12.33 11.12
N ASP A 166 -18.66 -13.16 11.26
CA ASP A 166 -18.57 -14.61 11.42
C ASP A 166 -18.54 -15.37 10.08
N ILE A 167 -18.27 -14.68 8.96
CA ILE A 167 -18.26 -15.33 7.65
C ILE A 167 -17.14 -16.37 7.56
N THR A 168 -17.48 -17.52 6.99
CA THR A 168 -16.52 -18.60 6.72
C THR A 168 -16.01 -18.55 5.28
N SER A 169 -16.80 -17.99 4.37
CA SER A 169 -16.47 -17.81 2.95
C SER A 169 -17.20 -16.61 2.36
N ILE A 170 -16.66 -16.03 1.30
CA ILE A 170 -17.28 -14.93 0.57
C ILE A 170 -16.93 -15.01 -0.92
N LYS A 171 -17.90 -14.76 -1.79
CA LYS A 171 -17.68 -14.60 -3.23
C LYS A 171 -17.69 -13.12 -3.57
N ILE A 172 -16.54 -12.61 -3.99
CA ILE A 172 -16.39 -11.20 -4.37
C ILE A 172 -16.46 -11.10 -5.90
N PRO A 173 -17.35 -10.27 -6.47
CA PRO A 173 -17.55 -10.21 -7.91
C PRO A 173 -16.38 -9.53 -8.60
N SER A 174 -16.17 -9.88 -9.87
CA SER A 174 -15.07 -9.36 -10.70
C SER A 174 -15.15 -7.86 -10.98
N SER A 175 -16.28 -7.22 -10.68
CA SER A 175 -16.51 -5.78 -10.78
C SER A 175 -15.80 -4.99 -9.67
N VAL A 176 -15.41 -5.63 -8.57
CA VAL A 176 -14.76 -4.97 -7.42
C VAL A 176 -13.30 -4.67 -7.75
N THR A 177 -12.91 -3.39 -7.58
CA THR A 177 -11.58 -2.87 -7.91
C THR A 177 -10.76 -2.46 -6.70
N SER A 178 -11.36 -2.30 -5.51
CA SER A 178 -10.63 -1.93 -4.29
C SER A 178 -11.34 -2.35 -3.00
N PHE A 179 -10.53 -2.68 -2.00
CA PHE A 179 -10.99 -3.05 -0.65
C PHE A 179 -10.55 -1.95 0.33
N GLY A 180 -11.50 -1.38 1.07
CA GLY A 180 -11.23 -0.33 2.05
C GLY A 180 -10.44 -0.81 3.27
N ASP A 181 -10.02 0.13 4.11
CA ASP A 181 -9.29 -0.20 5.34
C ASP A 181 -10.15 -1.06 6.28
N TYR A 182 -9.53 -2.00 6.98
CA TYR A 182 -10.20 -2.89 7.94
C TYR A 182 -11.40 -3.67 7.33
N CYS A 183 -11.46 -3.83 6.00
CA CYS A 183 -12.64 -4.40 5.34
C CYS A 183 -13.04 -5.77 5.88
N PHE A 184 -12.06 -6.65 6.11
CA PHE A 184 -12.19 -7.99 6.71
C PHE A 184 -11.39 -8.09 8.02
N HIS A 185 -11.33 -7.02 8.80
CA HIS A 185 -10.60 -7.04 10.06
C HIS A 185 -11.28 -7.99 11.07
N ALA A 186 -10.48 -8.81 11.76
CA ALA A 186 -10.94 -9.74 12.79
C ALA A 186 -12.04 -10.72 12.32
N VAL A 187 -11.98 -11.16 11.07
CA VAL A 187 -12.85 -12.23 10.55
C VAL A 187 -12.22 -13.57 10.90
N HIS A 188 -12.47 -14.02 12.13
CA HIS A 188 -11.77 -15.15 12.73
C HIS A 188 -12.09 -16.50 12.08
N GLN A 189 -13.17 -16.62 11.31
CA GLN A 189 -13.61 -17.87 10.69
C GLN A 189 -13.23 -18.01 9.20
N LEU A 190 -12.80 -16.93 8.55
CA LEU A 190 -12.43 -16.94 7.13
C LEU A 190 -11.11 -17.68 6.92
N LYS A 191 -11.16 -18.81 6.23
CA LYS A 191 -9.99 -19.67 5.98
C LYS A 191 -9.27 -19.28 4.70
N GLU A 192 -10.01 -18.99 3.65
CA GLU A 192 -9.46 -18.73 2.33
C GLU A 192 -10.19 -17.57 1.65
N ILE A 193 -9.45 -16.83 0.83
CA ILE A 193 -10.05 -15.79 -0.02
C ILE A 193 -9.35 -15.72 -1.37
N GLU A 194 -10.16 -15.63 -2.42
CA GLU A 194 -9.71 -15.27 -3.77
C GLU A 194 -10.02 -13.80 -4.02
N ILE A 195 -8.97 -13.01 -4.20
CA ILE A 195 -9.07 -11.58 -4.47
C ILE A 195 -9.34 -11.40 -5.99
N PRO A 196 -10.44 -10.71 -6.40
CA PRO A 196 -10.82 -10.62 -7.80
C PRO A 196 -9.77 -9.95 -8.70
N LYS A 197 -9.77 -10.33 -9.98
CA LYS A 197 -8.80 -9.88 -11.00
C LYS A 197 -8.70 -8.35 -11.16
N ALA A 198 -9.80 -7.63 -10.94
CA ALA A 198 -9.86 -6.19 -11.11
C ALA A 198 -9.38 -5.40 -9.88
N VAL A 199 -9.08 -6.07 -8.76
CA VAL A 199 -8.62 -5.42 -7.53
C VAL A 199 -7.19 -4.90 -7.71
N LEU A 200 -7.03 -3.58 -7.56
CA LEU A 200 -5.74 -2.90 -7.68
C LEU A 200 -5.08 -2.64 -6.33
N SER A 201 -5.86 -2.55 -5.25
CA SER A 201 -5.33 -2.25 -3.91
C SER A 201 -6.13 -2.89 -2.78
N LEU A 202 -5.41 -3.28 -1.72
CA LEU A 202 -5.95 -3.66 -0.43
C LEU A 202 -5.65 -2.58 0.61
N GLY A 203 -6.67 -2.14 1.35
CA GLY A 203 -6.55 -1.11 2.37
C GLY A 203 -5.70 -1.51 3.59
N LYS A 204 -5.44 -0.55 4.47
CA LYS A 204 -4.75 -0.76 5.76
C LYS A 204 -5.55 -1.74 6.63
N ASN A 205 -4.88 -2.67 7.31
CA ASN A 205 -5.49 -3.66 8.21
C ASN A 205 -6.59 -4.52 7.55
N CYS A 206 -6.63 -4.63 6.22
CA CYS A 206 -7.77 -5.22 5.50
C CYS A 206 -8.16 -6.62 6.00
N PHE A 207 -7.19 -7.51 6.25
CA PHE A 207 -7.36 -8.87 6.78
C PHE A 207 -6.66 -9.07 8.13
N SER A 208 -6.42 -7.98 8.87
CA SER A 208 -5.71 -8.06 10.14
C SER A 208 -6.54 -8.84 11.16
N PHE A 209 -5.93 -9.75 11.93
CA PHE A 209 -6.59 -10.66 12.88
C PHE A 209 -7.51 -11.72 12.24
N CYS A 210 -7.36 -12.02 10.94
CA CYS A 210 -7.97 -13.20 10.33
C CYS A 210 -7.21 -14.48 10.76
N THR A 211 -7.38 -14.87 12.02
CA THR A 211 -6.58 -15.91 12.69
C THR A 211 -6.77 -17.31 12.12
N SER A 212 -7.87 -17.59 11.41
CA SER A 212 -8.08 -18.88 10.72
C SER A 212 -7.59 -18.91 9.27
N MET A 213 -7.11 -17.79 8.74
CA MET A 213 -6.73 -17.69 7.32
C MET A 213 -5.51 -18.57 7.03
N THR A 214 -5.66 -19.51 6.12
CA THR A 214 -4.63 -20.44 5.67
C THR A 214 -4.12 -20.12 4.27
N LYS A 215 -4.94 -19.48 3.42
CA LYS A 215 -4.63 -19.21 2.02
C LYS A 215 -5.22 -17.89 1.52
N VAL A 216 -4.43 -17.16 0.74
CA VAL A 216 -4.85 -15.96 0.02
C VAL A 216 -4.41 -16.09 -1.43
N VAL A 217 -5.33 -15.91 -2.37
CA VAL A 217 -5.02 -15.89 -3.80
C VAL A 217 -5.12 -14.45 -4.30
N PHE A 218 -3.99 -13.87 -4.71
CA PHE A 218 -3.94 -12.51 -5.23
C PHE A 218 -4.13 -12.44 -6.74
N PRO A 219 -4.69 -11.34 -7.28
CA PRO A 219 -4.72 -11.10 -8.71
C PRO A 219 -3.34 -10.66 -9.21
N LYS A 220 -3.04 -10.97 -10.48
CA LYS A 220 -1.75 -10.65 -11.12
C LYS A 220 -1.44 -9.15 -11.20
N HIS A 221 -2.45 -8.29 -11.12
CA HIS A 221 -2.31 -6.84 -11.29
C HIS A 221 -2.45 -6.06 -9.98
N LEU A 222 -2.35 -6.73 -8.82
CA LEU A 222 -2.40 -6.04 -7.54
C LEU A 222 -1.20 -5.10 -7.42
N LEU A 223 -1.48 -3.81 -7.21
CA LEU A 223 -0.46 -2.77 -7.15
C LEU A 223 0.01 -2.52 -5.71
N ASN A 224 -0.90 -2.62 -4.74
CA ASN A 224 -0.61 -2.21 -3.36
C ASN A 224 -1.28 -3.13 -2.32
N ILE A 225 -0.50 -3.49 -1.30
CA ILE A 225 -0.98 -4.15 -0.08
C ILE A 225 -0.74 -3.20 1.10
N GLY A 226 -1.83 -2.72 1.70
CA GLY A 226 -1.77 -1.72 2.77
C GLY A 226 -1.03 -2.16 4.03
N ASN A 227 -0.69 -1.19 4.87
CA ASN A 227 -0.03 -1.44 6.15
C ASN A 227 -0.88 -2.41 7.01
N HIS A 228 -0.23 -3.34 7.70
CA HIS A 228 -0.86 -4.33 8.59
C HIS A 228 -1.91 -5.22 7.91
N CYS A 229 -1.94 -5.30 6.57
CA CYS A 229 -3.02 -5.94 5.83
C CYS A 229 -3.30 -7.38 6.31
N PHE A 230 -2.27 -8.19 6.54
CA PHE A 230 -2.37 -9.58 7.01
C PHE A 230 -1.75 -9.77 8.40
N SER A 231 -1.63 -8.70 9.19
CA SER A 231 -1.07 -8.78 10.54
C SER A 231 -1.93 -9.69 11.44
N PHE A 232 -1.31 -10.56 12.24
CA PHE A 232 -1.95 -11.57 13.08
C PHE A 232 -2.74 -12.66 12.31
N CYS A 233 -2.40 -12.92 11.04
CA CYS A 233 -2.91 -14.09 10.30
C CYS A 233 -2.13 -15.37 10.69
N GLY A 234 -2.27 -15.81 11.93
CA GLY A 234 -1.41 -16.84 12.53
C GLY A 234 -1.42 -18.22 11.87
N LYS A 235 -2.44 -18.58 11.08
CA LYS A 235 -2.52 -19.85 10.35
C LYS A 235 -2.04 -19.78 8.89
N LEU A 236 -1.63 -18.61 8.41
CA LEU A 236 -1.14 -18.45 7.04
C LEU A 236 0.22 -19.14 6.93
N THR A 237 0.34 -20.12 6.03
CA THR A 237 1.55 -20.97 5.92
C THR A 237 2.44 -20.59 4.75
N THR A 238 1.84 -20.18 3.63
CA THR A 238 2.53 -19.80 2.41
C THR A 238 1.88 -18.59 1.79
N ILE A 239 2.66 -17.73 1.14
CA ILE A 239 2.11 -16.61 0.38
C ILE A 239 2.93 -16.33 -0.88
N GLN A 240 2.22 -16.13 -2.00
CA GLN A 240 2.79 -15.75 -3.28
C GLN A 240 2.36 -14.33 -3.60
N ILE A 241 3.28 -13.37 -3.47
CA ILE A 241 2.99 -11.98 -3.78
C ILE A 241 3.05 -11.80 -5.32
N PRO A 242 2.04 -11.18 -5.96
CA PRO A 242 1.96 -11.17 -7.42
C PRO A 242 3.08 -10.34 -8.08
N GLU A 243 3.56 -10.79 -9.24
CA GLU A 243 4.44 -9.99 -10.12
C GLU A 243 3.65 -8.83 -10.74
N ASN A 244 4.02 -7.60 -10.40
CA ASN A 244 3.40 -6.43 -11.02
C ASN A 244 4.19 -6.00 -12.26
N ARG A 245 3.59 -6.14 -13.45
CA ARG A 245 4.23 -5.74 -14.73
C ARG A 245 3.86 -4.32 -15.20
N VAL A 246 3.06 -3.58 -14.42
CA VAL A 246 2.62 -2.24 -14.82
C VAL A 246 3.67 -1.21 -14.39
N PHE A 247 4.49 -0.77 -15.34
CA PHE A 247 5.38 0.39 -15.19
C PHE A 247 4.53 1.67 -15.12
N LEU A 248 3.95 1.96 -13.95
CA LEU A 248 3.52 3.32 -13.63
C LEU A 248 4.75 4.12 -13.17
N PRO A 249 4.81 5.45 -13.39
CA PRO A 249 5.87 6.30 -12.84
C PRO A 249 6.01 6.18 -11.31
N ASN A 250 4.92 5.73 -10.64
CA ASN A 250 4.83 5.42 -9.21
C ASN A 250 4.55 3.92 -8.96
N GLY A 251 4.89 3.03 -9.90
CA GLY A 251 4.63 1.58 -9.90
C GLY A 251 5.44 0.82 -8.86
N MET A 252 5.28 1.16 -7.59
CA MET A 252 6.07 0.62 -6.49
C MET A 252 5.41 -0.65 -5.95
N THR A 253 5.94 -1.82 -6.31
CA THR A 253 5.66 -3.06 -5.56
C THR A 253 6.39 -2.92 -4.22
N SER A 254 5.72 -2.36 -3.22
CA SER A 254 6.21 -2.25 -1.85
C SER A 254 5.30 -3.02 -0.93
N LEU A 255 5.87 -3.69 0.07
CA LEU A 255 5.09 -4.29 1.15
C LEU A 255 4.93 -3.25 2.26
N GLY A 256 3.68 -3.02 2.68
CA GLY A 256 3.37 -2.07 3.74
C GLY A 256 3.99 -2.44 5.10
N LYS A 257 4.07 -1.44 5.99
CA LYS A 257 4.50 -1.62 7.39
C LYS A 257 3.65 -2.69 8.07
N SER A 258 4.31 -3.63 8.75
CA SER A 258 3.70 -4.74 9.51
C SER A 258 2.76 -5.64 8.69
N CYS A 259 2.91 -5.69 7.36
CA CYS A 259 1.95 -6.37 6.48
C CYS A 259 1.67 -7.83 6.88
N PHE A 260 2.69 -8.56 7.32
CA PHE A 260 2.64 -9.96 7.76
C PHE A 260 3.14 -10.14 9.20
N ASP A 261 3.12 -9.07 10.01
CA ASP A 261 3.53 -9.14 11.41
C ASP A 261 2.68 -10.17 12.18
N ASN A 262 3.32 -10.98 13.03
CA ASN A 262 2.68 -12.06 13.79
C ASN A 262 2.00 -13.15 12.91
N CYS A 263 2.49 -13.40 11.70
CA CYS A 263 2.12 -14.59 10.91
C CYS A 263 2.95 -15.80 11.35
N PHE A 264 2.68 -16.32 12.55
CA PHE A 264 3.54 -17.31 13.25
C PHE A 264 3.84 -18.59 12.44
N ASN A 265 2.90 -19.05 11.61
CA ASN A 265 3.04 -20.27 10.80
C ASN A 265 3.54 -20.03 9.36
N LEU A 266 3.85 -18.78 8.99
CA LEU A 266 4.30 -18.46 7.63
C LEU A 266 5.70 -19.03 7.42
N LYS A 267 5.81 -20.09 6.62
CA LYS A 267 7.05 -20.85 6.37
C LYS A 267 7.82 -20.35 5.15
N GLU A 268 7.08 -20.04 4.09
CA GLU A 268 7.64 -19.72 2.78
C GLU A 268 6.93 -18.51 2.17
N ILE A 269 7.73 -17.65 1.52
CA ILE A 269 7.28 -16.43 0.88
C ILE A 269 8.04 -16.27 -0.43
N GLU A 270 7.30 -16.22 -1.53
CA GLU A 270 7.85 -15.90 -2.84
C GLU A 270 7.75 -14.39 -3.09
N MET A 271 8.89 -13.72 -3.16
CA MET A 271 8.95 -12.27 -3.42
C MET A 271 8.87 -11.98 -4.92
N PRO A 272 8.13 -10.94 -5.34
CA PRO A 272 8.06 -10.59 -6.74
C PRO A 272 9.37 -9.94 -7.18
N LYS A 273 9.78 -10.17 -8.44
CA LYS A 273 11.00 -9.57 -9.01
C LYS A 273 10.98 -8.04 -8.99
N THR A 274 9.79 -7.46 -9.03
CA THR A 274 9.54 -6.02 -9.04
C THR A 274 9.44 -5.40 -7.65
N LEU A 275 9.74 -6.14 -6.57
CA LEU A 275 9.74 -5.64 -5.19
C LEU A 275 10.84 -4.59 -4.99
N ILE A 276 10.44 -3.38 -4.61
CA ILE A 276 11.36 -2.25 -4.39
C ILE A 276 11.64 -2.05 -2.90
N ASN A 277 10.61 -2.08 -2.07
CA ASN A 277 10.72 -1.77 -0.64
C ASN A 277 9.94 -2.77 0.21
N VAL A 278 10.47 -3.08 1.38
CA VAL A 278 9.77 -3.82 2.43
C VAL A 278 9.65 -2.93 3.66
N GLY A 279 8.43 -2.65 4.11
CA GLY A 279 8.18 -1.74 5.22
C GLY A 279 8.66 -2.25 6.59
N ASP A 280 8.63 -1.36 7.58
CA ASP A 280 9.01 -1.71 8.95
C ASP A 280 8.15 -2.85 9.50
N PHE A 281 8.72 -3.73 10.34
CA PHE A 281 8.03 -4.85 10.98
C PHE A 281 7.31 -5.82 10.02
N CYS A 282 7.57 -5.77 8.71
CA CYS A 282 6.73 -6.43 7.71
C CYS A 282 6.54 -7.93 7.98
N PHE A 283 7.58 -8.62 8.43
CA PHE A 283 7.58 -10.05 8.78
C PHE A 283 7.99 -10.27 10.24
N SER A 284 7.79 -9.28 11.11
CA SER A 284 8.09 -9.43 12.53
C SER A 284 7.28 -10.59 13.13
N GLN A 285 7.91 -11.37 14.01
CA GLN A 285 7.31 -12.52 14.68
C GLN A 285 6.81 -13.64 13.72
N CYS A 286 7.30 -13.71 12.49
CA CYS A 286 7.09 -14.87 11.62
C CYS A 286 7.98 -16.05 12.07
N HIS A 287 7.64 -16.67 13.21
CA HIS A 287 8.47 -17.69 13.86
C HIS A 287 8.79 -18.89 12.97
N SER A 288 7.91 -19.25 12.04
CA SER A 288 8.11 -20.40 11.15
C SER A 288 8.84 -20.09 9.84
N LEU A 289 9.14 -18.83 9.53
CA LEU A 289 9.76 -18.45 8.26
C LEU A 289 11.18 -19.02 8.21
N GLU A 290 11.46 -19.90 7.25
CA GLU A 290 12.74 -20.62 7.19
C GLU A 290 13.74 -19.94 6.25
N LYS A 291 13.26 -19.44 5.12
CA LYS A 291 14.10 -18.88 4.06
C LYS A 291 13.43 -17.68 3.42
N ILE A 292 14.25 -16.74 2.96
CA ILE A 292 13.81 -15.61 2.16
C ILE A 292 14.85 -15.22 1.11
N SER A 293 14.38 -14.87 -0.09
CA SER A 293 15.22 -14.38 -1.17
C SER A 293 14.66 -13.09 -1.77
N PHE A 294 15.54 -12.15 -2.07
CA PHE A 294 15.20 -10.88 -2.70
C PHE A 294 15.80 -10.77 -4.10
N HIS A 295 15.12 -10.06 -5.00
CA HIS A 295 15.53 -9.83 -6.39
C HIS A 295 16.22 -8.48 -6.59
N SER A 296 16.67 -8.23 -7.82
CA SER A 296 17.60 -7.15 -8.22
C SER A 296 17.12 -5.72 -7.99
N ASP A 297 15.81 -5.51 -7.84
CA ASP A 297 15.23 -4.18 -7.71
C ASP A 297 14.99 -3.73 -6.27
N LEU A 298 15.27 -4.59 -5.29
CA LEU A 298 15.13 -4.25 -3.87
C LEU A 298 16.10 -3.11 -3.49
N LYS A 299 15.54 -2.02 -2.97
CA LYS A 299 16.24 -0.82 -2.49
C LYS A 299 16.23 -0.67 -0.97
N SER A 300 15.17 -1.11 -0.28
CA SER A 300 15.06 -0.92 1.17
C SER A 300 14.37 -2.07 1.89
N ILE A 301 14.84 -2.33 3.11
CA ILE A 301 14.22 -3.20 4.11
C ILE A 301 14.04 -2.38 5.38
N GLY A 302 12.82 -2.32 5.91
CA GLY A 302 12.45 -1.50 7.06
C GLY A 302 13.02 -1.97 8.39
N MET A 303 12.85 -1.13 9.40
CA MET A 303 13.23 -1.42 10.79
C MET A 303 12.47 -2.65 11.31
N LEU A 304 13.15 -3.52 12.07
CA LEU A 304 12.54 -4.70 12.70
C LEU A 304 11.81 -5.65 11.71
N CYS A 305 12.13 -5.57 10.42
CA CYS A 305 11.39 -6.27 9.37
C CYS A 305 11.29 -7.79 9.59
N PHE A 306 12.36 -8.44 10.03
CA PHE A 306 12.42 -9.87 10.37
C PHE A 306 12.69 -10.08 11.86
N HIS A 307 12.21 -9.16 12.71
CA HIS A 307 12.36 -9.27 14.15
C HIS A 307 11.77 -10.59 14.67
N ASN A 308 12.59 -11.36 15.38
CA ASN A 308 12.24 -12.65 15.96
C ASN A 308 11.64 -13.66 14.95
N CYS A 309 12.12 -13.65 13.70
CA CYS A 309 11.93 -14.78 12.79
C CYS A 309 12.82 -15.95 13.23
N SER A 310 12.44 -16.61 14.31
CA SER A 310 13.30 -17.53 15.06
C SER A 310 13.76 -18.76 14.26
N ASN A 311 12.99 -19.20 13.24
CA ASN A 311 13.40 -20.27 12.33
C ASN A 311 14.14 -19.81 11.06
N LEU A 312 14.31 -18.50 10.84
CA LEU A 312 14.94 -18.00 9.63
C LEU A 312 16.40 -18.41 9.60
N SER A 313 16.74 -19.33 8.70
CA SER A 313 18.08 -19.91 8.59
C SER A 313 18.85 -19.43 7.37
N SER A 314 18.16 -18.88 6.36
CA SER A 314 18.78 -18.41 5.11
C SER A 314 18.13 -17.13 4.60
N VAL A 315 18.98 -16.15 4.28
CA VAL A 315 18.60 -14.88 3.64
C VAL A 315 19.49 -14.71 2.41
N ILE A 316 18.87 -14.58 1.24
CA ILE A 316 19.58 -14.44 -0.04
C ILE A 316 19.27 -13.07 -0.64
N PHE A 317 20.29 -12.28 -0.90
CA PHE A 317 20.17 -10.98 -1.57
C PHE A 317 20.70 -11.07 -3.00
N ASN A 318 19.82 -10.97 -4.00
CA ASN A 318 20.21 -10.83 -5.40
C ASN A 318 20.08 -9.39 -5.89
N THR A 319 20.45 -8.41 -5.05
CA THR A 319 20.38 -6.97 -5.33
C THR A 319 21.71 -6.29 -5.01
N ASN A 320 22.05 -5.27 -5.78
CA ASN A 320 23.14 -4.33 -5.47
C ASN A 320 22.60 -2.92 -5.18
N LYS A 321 21.28 -2.74 -5.09
CA LYS A 321 20.61 -1.45 -4.87
C LYS A 321 20.22 -1.21 -3.41
N LEU A 322 20.38 -2.21 -2.55
CA LEU A 322 20.09 -2.11 -1.11
C LEU A 322 21.26 -1.41 -0.41
N GLU A 323 21.04 -0.21 0.12
CA GLU A 323 22.11 0.60 0.73
C GLU A 323 22.24 0.41 2.25
N ILE A 324 21.14 0.07 2.93
CA ILE A 324 21.07 0.05 4.40
C ILE A 324 20.39 -1.23 4.87
N LEU A 325 21.00 -1.89 5.85
CA LEU A 325 20.33 -2.86 6.71
C LEU A 325 19.85 -2.17 7.98
N SER A 326 18.54 -1.94 8.04
CA SER A 326 17.88 -1.11 9.05
C SER A 326 18.00 -1.66 10.47
N GLN A 327 17.71 -0.80 11.45
CA GLN A 327 17.80 -1.11 12.88
C GLN A 327 17.02 -2.40 13.19
N GLN A 328 17.69 -3.33 13.87
CA GLN A 328 17.13 -4.59 14.33
C GLN A 328 16.44 -5.43 13.24
N CYS A 329 16.80 -5.24 11.96
CA CYS A 329 16.09 -5.88 10.84
C CYS A 329 16.07 -7.41 10.90
N PHE A 330 17.12 -8.06 11.44
CA PHE A 330 17.20 -9.50 11.67
C PHE A 330 17.36 -9.85 13.16
N TYR A 331 16.96 -8.95 14.07
CA TYR A 331 17.10 -9.19 15.51
C TYR A 331 16.37 -10.47 15.95
N MET A 332 17.00 -11.30 16.79
CA MET A 332 16.48 -12.60 17.25
C MET A 332 16.19 -13.62 16.13
N CYS A 333 16.85 -13.54 14.97
CA CYS A 333 16.86 -14.63 13.98
C CYS A 333 17.73 -15.80 14.46
N LYS A 334 17.24 -16.54 15.46
CA LYS A 334 18.04 -17.51 16.24
C LYS A 334 18.61 -18.68 15.43
N LYS A 335 18.03 -19.01 14.26
CA LYS A 335 18.54 -20.08 13.37
C LYS A 335 19.40 -19.58 12.21
N LEU A 336 19.61 -18.27 12.06
CA LEU A 336 20.42 -17.73 10.98
C LEU A 336 21.88 -18.12 11.22
N THR A 337 22.47 -18.95 10.35
CA THR A 337 23.85 -19.46 10.55
C THR A 337 24.89 -18.69 9.77
N ASN A 338 24.56 -18.30 8.54
CA ASN A 338 25.48 -17.60 7.64
C ASN A 338 24.72 -16.51 6.91
N ILE A 339 25.36 -15.36 6.68
CA ILE A 339 24.80 -14.31 5.83
C ILE A 339 25.86 -13.60 5.00
N ASN A 340 25.56 -13.42 3.71
CA ASN A 340 26.37 -12.66 2.78
C ASN A 340 25.70 -11.31 2.55
N ILE A 341 26.35 -10.24 2.97
CA ILE A 341 25.82 -8.88 2.78
C ILE A 341 26.09 -8.45 1.31
N PRO A 342 25.10 -7.93 0.57
CA PRO A 342 25.29 -7.58 -0.84
C PRO A 342 26.10 -6.30 -1.01
N PHE A 343 26.85 -6.18 -2.12
CA PHE A 343 27.76 -5.06 -2.44
C PHE A 343 27.10 -3.67 -2.49
N GLY A 344 25.76 -3.58 -2.51
CA GLY A 344 25.09 -2.29 -2.40
C GLY A 344 25.14 -1.69 -0.99
N VAL A 345 25.31 -2.52 0.04
CA VAL A 345 25.11 -2.11 1.43
C VAL A 345 26.30 -1.30 1.92
N LYS A 346 25.99 -0.09 2.41
CA LYS A 346 26.94 0.85 3.00
C LYS A 346 26.87 0.89 4.51
N ARG A 347 25.69 0.63 5.08
CA ARG A 347 25.41 0.82 6.52
C ARG A 347 24.70 -0.38 7.14
N LEU A 348 25.26 -0.87 8.24
CA LEU A 348 24.61 -1.80 9.16
C LEU A 348 24.16 -0.99 10.38
N MET A 349 22.85 -0.87 10.58
CA MET A 349 22.28 -0.06 11.65
C MET A 349 22.24 -0.81 12.98
N LYS A 350 21.92 -0.08 14.07
CA LYS A 350 21.90 -0.61 15.44
C LYS A 350 21.23 -1.98 15.55
N GLU A 351 21.93 -2.93 16.19
CA GLU A 351 21.42 -4.28 16.49
C GLU A 351 20.85 -5.05 15.28
N CYS A 352 21.26 -4.75 14.04
CA CYS A 352 20.70 -5.37 12.84
C CYS A 352 20.71 -6.91 12.87
N PHE A 353 21.73 -7.55 13.47
CA PHE A 353 21.83 -8.98 13.72
C PHE A 353 21.89 -9.32 15.22
N GLY A 354 21.33 -8.46 16.08
CA GLY A 354 21.31 -8.68 17.52
C GLY A 354 20.57 -9.98 17.89
N ALA A 355 21.06 -10.69 18.90
CA ALA A 355 20.57 -11.97 19.38
C ALA A 355 20.43 -13.09 18.32
N CYS A 356 21.17 -13.02 17.20
CA CYS A 356 21.31 -14.12 16.23
C CYS A 356 22.25 -15.20 16.79
N SER A 357 21.77 -15.96 17.77
CA SER A 357 22.61 -16.88 18.56
C SER A 357 23.28 -18.01 17.78
N SER A 358 22.80 -18.35 16.59
CA SER A 358 23.40 -19.38 15.73
C SER A 358 24.27 -18.83 14.61
N LEU A 359 24.43 -17.50 14.49
CA LEU A 359 25.22 -16.88 13.44
C LEU A 359 26.69 -17.22 13.65
N LYS A 360 27.31 -17.86 12.65
CA LYS A 360 28.69 -18.33 12.64
C LYS A 360 29.56 -17.51 11.69
N LEU A 361 29.01 -17.22 10.51
CA LEU A 361 29.73 -16.51 9.46
C LEU A 361 28.92 -15.32 8.95
N ILE A 362 29.58 -14.17 8.87
CA ILE A 362 29.08 -13.01 8.15
C ILE A 362 30.15 -12.52 7.16
N THR A 363 29.76 -12.33 5.91
CA THR A 363 30.63 -11.78 4.87
C THR A 363 30.19 -10.35 4.56
N LEU A 364 31.08 -9.39 4.83
CA LEU A 364 30.89 -7.97 4.56
C LEU A 364 31.58 -7.58 3.24
N PRO A 365 30.91 -6.90 2.30
CA PRO A 365 31.51 -6.41 1.07
C PRO A 365 32.30 -5.12 1.29
N GLU A 366 33.22 -4.80 0.36
CA GLU A 366 34.03 -3.56 0.34
C GLU A 366 33.22 -2.26 0.18
N SER A 367 31.90 -2.34 0.09
CA SER A 367 31.00 -1.17 0.11
C SER A 367 30.61 -0.74 1.52
N VAL A 368 30.82 -1.57 2.55
CA VAL A 368 30.36 -1.28 3.91
C VAL A 368 31.25 -0.21 4.54
N GLU A 369 30.66 0.92 4.90
CA GLU A 369 31.35 2.09 5.46
C GLU A 369 31.09 2.24 6.97
N ILE A 370 29.89 1.89 7.43
CA ILE A 370 29.41 2.17 8.79
C ILE A 370 28.79 0.92 9.41
N LEU A 371 29.30 0.54 10.59
CA LEU A 371 28.67 -0.42 11.48
C LEU A 371 28.24 0.33 12.75
N GLU A 372 26.94 0.36 13.06
CA GLU A 372 26.42 1.03 14.25
C GLU A 372 26.51 0.14 15.50
N ASN A 373 26.05 0.66 16.64
CA ASN A 373 26.13 -0.02 17.94
C ASN A 373 25.46 -1.40 17.91
N ASP A 374 26.11 -2.37 18.55
CA ASP A 374 25.52 -3.67 18.86
C ASP A 374 25.03 -4.51 17.67
N CYS A 375 25.54 -4.24 16.46
CA CYS A 375 25.16 -4.96 15.23
C CYS A 375 25.14 -6.48 15.39
N PHE A 376 26.08 -7.03 16.17
CA PHE A 376 26.23 -8.47 16.42
C PHE A 376 26.06 -8.85 17.91
N SER A 377 25.37 -8.01 18.69
CA SER A 377 25.09 -8.29 20.10
C SER A 377 24.45 -9.66 20.28
N GLY A 378 24.89 -10.45 21.26
CA GLY A 378 24.33 -11.79 21.51
C GLY A 378 24.56 -12.85 20.41
N CYS A 379 25.36 -12.56 19.38
CA CYS A 379 25.85 -13.56 18.43
C CYS A 379 26.96 -14.39 19.10
N LYS A 380 26.59 -15.53 19.70
CA LYS A 380 27.50 -16.34 20.54
C LYS A 380 28.46 -17.24 19.75
N LEU A 381 28.20 -17.46 18.45
CA LEU A 381 28.97 -18.40 17.62
C LEU A 381 29.80 -17.70 16.53
N ILE A 382 29.72 -16.37 16.40
CA ILE A 382 30.62 -15.61 15.53
C ILE A 382 32.01 -15.63 16.18
N THR A 383 33.00 -16.20 15.48
CA THR A 383 34.40 -16.23 15.95
C THR A 383 35.22 -15.10 15.37
N ASP A 384 34.97 -14.77 14.11
CA ASP A 384 35.71 -13.73 13.38
C ASP A 384 34.75 -12.91 12.52
N VAL A 385 34.98 -11.60 12.48
CA VAL A 385 34.39 -10.69 11.48
C VAL A 385 35.53 -9.98 10.80
N ILE A 386 35.62 -10.15 9.48
CA ILE A 386 36.60 -9.45 8.64
C ILE A 386 35.97 -8.13 8.22
N LEU A 387 36.57 -7.03 8.66
CA LEU A 387 36.12 -5.69 8.27
C LEU A 387 36.74 -5.30 6.92
N PRO A 388 35.92 -4.82 5.96
CA PRO A 388 36.42 -4.31 4.69
C PRO A 388 37.22 -3.02 4.88
N LYS A 389 38.03 -2.65 3.87
CA LYS A 389 38.91 -1.47 3.95
C LYS A 389 38.14 -0.15 3.96
N SER A 390 36.91 -0.17 3.45
CA SER A 390 35.98 0.95 3.38
C SER A 390 35.42 1.39 4.74
N VAL A 391 35.53 0.58 5.80
CA VAL A 391 34.92 0.88 7.10
C VAL A 391 35.57 2.13 7.70
N SER A 392 34.77 3.18 7.87
CA SER A 392 35.19 4.47 8.46
C SER A 392 34.63 4.67 9.87
N PHE A 393 33.54 3.99 10.21
CA PHE A 393 32.91 4.06 11.54
C PHE A 393 32.49 2.68 12.05
N VAL A 394 32.85 2.42 13.30
CA VAL A 394 32.40 1.25 14.07
C VAL A 394 31.89 1.76 15.41
N GLY A 395 30.59 1.57 15.66
CA GLY A 395 29.95 1.89 16.93
C GLY A 395 30.42 0.97 18.07
N ASN A 396 29.80 1.11 19.24
CA ASN A 396 30.05 0.19 20.34
C ASN A 396 29.46 -1.18 19.98
N ILE A 397 30.30 -2.10 19.52
CA ILE A 397 29.86 -3.46 19.20
C ILE A 397 30.21 -4.36 20.38
N PHE A 398 29.19 -4.86 21.07
CA PHE A 398 29.35 -5.96 22.02
C PHE A 398 29.24 -7.29 21.26
N VAL A 399 30.33 -8.03 21.12
CA VAL A 399 30.30 -9.42 20.61
C VAL A 399 30.92 -10.32 21.65
N TYR A 400 30.24 -11.41 22.00
CA TYR A 400 30.82 -12.41 22.89
C TYR A 400 31.90 -13.18 22.12
N PHE A 401 33.17 -13.03 22.52
CA PHE A 401 34.30 -13.83 22.02
C PHE A 401 34.54 -13.78 20.50
N CYS A 402 34.44 -12.60 19.87
CA CYS A 402 34.81 -12.42 18.46
C CYS A 402 36.15 -11.70 18.31
N LEU A 403 37.02 -12.21 17.44
CA LEU A 403 38.19 -11.53 16.93
C LEU A 403 37.79 -10.68 15.72
N ILE A 404 37.89 -9.35 15.81
CA ILE A 404 37.67 -8.48 14.66
C ILE A 404 39.02 -8.26 13.97
N LYS A 405 39.19 -8.77 12.75
CA LYS A 405 40.43 -8.62 11.96
C LYS A 405 40.29 -7.47 10.97
N MET A 406 41.21 -6.51 11.04
CA MET A 406 41.28 -5.36 10.13
C MET A 406 42.39 -5.55 9.09
N PHE A 407 42.12 -5.23 7.82
CA PHE A 407 43.06 -5.44 6.72
C PHE A 407 44.25 -4.46 6.67
N ASN A 408 44.25 -3.37 7.45
CA ASN A 408 45.22 -2.28 7.29
C ASN A 408 45.97 -1.85 8.55
N VAL A 409 45.83 -2.57 9.66
CA VAL A 409 46.65 -2.32 10.85
C VAL A 409 46.92 -3.66 11.53
N ASN A 410 48.16 -3.92 11.94
CA ASN A 410 48.56 -5.00 12.84
C ASN A 410 47.95 -4.81 14.26
N PHE A 411 46.64 -4.56 14.36
CA PHE A 411 45.89 -4.49 15.60
C PHE A 411 44.76 -5.49 15.55
N VAL A 412 44.91 -6.58 16.31
CA VAL A 412 43.79 -7.41 16.73
C VAL A 412 43.06 -6.60 17.81
N LEU A 413 41.92 -6.00 17.47
CA LEU A 413 41.03 -5.45 18.48
C LEU A 413 40.26 -6.62 19.10
N ILE A 414 40.79 -7.18 20.18
CA ILE A 414 40.07 -8.12 21.05
C ILE A 414 39.08 -7.28 21.86
N LEU A 415 37.86 -7.10 21.34
CA LEU A 415 36.76 -6.51 22.11
C LEU A 415 36.14 -7.59 22.99
N ILE A 416 36.80 -7.92 24.11
CA ILE A 416 36.16 -8.67 25.21
C ILE A 416 35.58 -7.65 26.17
N PHE A 417 34.27 -7.43 26.13
CA PHE A 417 33.57 -6.75 27.22
C PHE A 417 32.67 -7.75 27.93
N ASN A 418 33.18 -8.25 29.07
CA ASN A 418 32.33 -8.83 30.11
C ASN A 418 31.51 -7.70 30.71
N LYS A 419 30.25 -7.97 31.08
CA LYS A 419 29.20 -6.99 31.44
C LYS A 419 29.52 -6.09 32.67
N HIS A 420 30.73 -6.12 33.22
CA HIS A 420 31.09 -5.48 34.49
C HIS A 420 32.09 -4.33 34.45
N ASP A 421 32.82 -4.08 33.36
CA ASP A 421 33.77 -2.96 33.32
C ASP A 421 33.43 -1.94 32.23
N LEU A 422 32.89 -0.81 32.68
CA LEU A 422 32.69 0.41 31.92
C LEU A 422 34.01 1.18 31.80
N LEU A 423 34.20 1.84 30.66
CA LEU A 423 35.22 2.83 30.29
C LEU A 423 36.49 2.33 29.59
N ILE A 424 36.80 3.07 28.51
CA ILE A 424 38.05 3.21 27.72
C ILE A 424 37.83 2.73 26.27
N SER A 425 38.01 3.51 25.19
CA SER A 425 38.06 4.96 24.96
C SER A 425 37.86 5.17 23.44
N GLN A 426 36.88 5.97 23.02
CA GLN A 426 36.73 6.39 21.60
C GLN A 426 37.72 7.50 21.20
N LYS A 427 38.69 7.85 22.06
CA LYS A 427 39.58 9.01 21.84
C LYS A 427 40.81 8.72 20.96
N ASN A 428 41.18 7.46 20.71
CA ASN A 428 42.43 7.16 20.00
C ASN A 428 42.27 6.82 18.50
N ILE A 429 41.05 6.77 17.97
CA ILE A 429 40.81 6.40 16.55
C ILE A 429 40.83 7.62 15.62
N ILE A 430 40.61 8.85 16.11
CA ILE A 430 40.51 10.04 15.25
C ILE A 430 41.81 10.89 15.22
N GLN A 431 42.70 10.79 16.22
CA GLN A 431 43.87 11.69 16.31
C GLN A 431 45.16 11.21 15.62
N ARG A 432 45.27 9.98 15.10
CA ARG A 432 46.52 9.50 14.46
C ARG A 432 46.59 9.57 12.94
N ASN A 433 45.54 10.02 12.25
CA ASN A 433 45.58 10.26 10.79
C ASN A 433 46.16 11.64 10.39
N LYS A 434 46.94 12.29 11.27
CA LYS A 434 47.60 13.58 10.97
C LYS A 434 49.13 13.61 11.10
N GLN A 435 49.79 12.53 11.49
CA GLN A 435 51.25 12.47 11.46
C GLN A 435 51.70 11.03 11.14
N PHE A 436 52.05 10.82 9.88
CA PHE A 436 53.23 10.13 9.33
C PHE A 436 52.93 9.61 7.93
#